data_AF-A0A6J7HG57-F1
#
_entry.id   AF-A0A6J7HG57-F1
#
_cell.length_a   1.000
_cell.length_b   1.000
_cell.length_c   1.000
_cell.angle_alpha   90.00
_cell.angle_beta   90.00
_cell.angle_gamma   90.00
#
_symmetry.space_group_name_H-M   'P 1'
#
loop_
_entity.id
_entity.type
_entity.pdbx_description
1 polymer ?
#
loop_
_entity_poly.entity_id
_entity_poly.type
_entity_poly.pdbx_seq_one_letter_code
_entity_poly.pdbx_strand_id
1 'polypeptide(L)' 'MWGYHQNHGIGGPDAGYDGVTEQWFEDLPRWIESLGVPAHRTTVEPDVAYLLDPTSLRFVMAGQPTVVIDG' A
#
# COMPACT_ATOMS: atom_id res chain seq x y z
N MET A 1 -1.37 -11.43 5.79
CA MET A 1 -1.87 -10.60 4.67
C MET A 1 -3.15 -11.24 4.15
N TRP A 2 -4.21 -10.46 4.00
CA TRP A 2 -5.50 -10.91 3.50
C TRP A 2 -5.74 -10.54 2.03
N GLY A 3 -5.00 -9.54 1.50
CA GLY A 3 -5.09 -9.16 0.11
C GLY A 3 -4.03 -8.13 -0.30
N TYR A 4 -3.75 -8.07 -1.60
CA TYR A 4 -2.83 -7.13 -2.24
C TYR A 4 -3.42 -6.70 -3.58
N HIS A 5 -3.63 -5.40 -3.78
CA HIS A 5 -4.04 -4.85 -5.06
C HIS A 5 -3.09 -3.73 -5.49
N GLN A 6 -2.82 -3.66 -6.80
CA GLN A 6 -2.04 -2.62 -7.44
C GLN A 6 -2.83 -2.10 -8.62
N ASN A 7 -3.05 -0.79 -8.65
CA ASN A 7 -3.64 -0.12 -9.79
C ASN A 7 -2.69 0.97 -10.28
N HIS A 8 -2.45 1.02 -11.59
CA HIS A 8 -1.70 2.10 -12.21
C HIS A 8 -2.68 3.21 -12.60
N GLY A 9 -2.31 4.46 -12.33
CA GLY A 9 -3.10 5.62 -12.70
C GLY A 9 -3.30 5.68 -14.20
N ILE A 10 -4.55 5.80 -14.65
CA ILE A 10 -4.88 6.18 -16.04
C ILE A 10 -4.86 7.70 -16.24
N GLY A 11 -4.54 8.45 -15.18
CA GLY A 11 -4.46 9.90 -15.22
C GLY A 11 -3.31 10.30 -16.13
N GLY A 12 -3.59 11.19 -17.09
CA GLY A 12 -2.61 11.68 -18.04
C GLY A 12 -1.41 12.40 -17.37
N PRO A 13 -0.59 13.12 -18.14
CA PRO A 13 0.71 13.62 -17.71
C PRO A 13 0.71 14.53 -16.45
N ASP A 14 -0.46 15.05 -16.04
CA ASP A 14 -0.61 15.94 -14.88
C ASP A 14 -1.08 15.20 -13.59
N ALA A 15 -1.18 13.87 -13.60
CA ALA A 15 -1.54 13.11 -12.40
C ALA A 15 -0.43 13.20 -11.34
N GLY A 16 -0.79 13.56 -10.11
CA GLY A 16 0.16 13.66 -9.00
C GLY A 16 0.70 12.31 -8.49
N TYR A 17 0.11 11.20 -8.92
CA TYR A 17 0.52 9.83 -8.61
C TYR A 17 0.30 8.94 -9.83
N ASP A 18 1.23 8.01 -10.06
CA ASP A 18 1.23 7.05 -11.18
C ASP A 18 0.59 5.69 -10.82
N GLY A 19 0.24 5.49 -9.56
CA GLY A 19 -0.43 4.29 -9.09
C GLY A 19 -0.84 4.34 -7.63
N VAL A 20 -1.56 3.30 -7.21
CA VAL A 20 -1.93 3.05 -5.82
C VAL A 20 -1.77 1.57 -5.50
N THR A 21 -1.15 1.34 -4.35
CA THR A 21 -1.05 0.05 -3.69
C THR A 21 -2.08 -0.02 -2.56
N GLU A 22 -2.86 -1.10 -2.50
CA GLU A 22 -3.70 -1.41 -1.36
C GLU A 22 -3.27 -2.76 -0.75
N GLN A 23 -3.07 -2.79 0.57
CA GLN A 23 -2.71 -4.01 1.29
C GLN A 23 -3.65 -4.20 2.47
N TRP A 24 -4.19 -5.41 2.59
CA TRP A 24 -5.13 -5.76 3.64
C TRP A 24 -4.43 -6.66 4.68
N PHE A 25 -4.50 -6.25 5.93
CA PHE A 25 -4.02 -7.00 7.08
C PHE A 25 -5.15 -7.14 8.10
N GLU A 26 -5.05 -8.19 8.92
CA GLU A 26 -5.99 -8.44 10.03
C GLU A 26 -6.01 -7.26 11.01
N ASP A 27 -4.82 -6.76 11.34
CA ASP A 27 -4.61 -5.63 12.23
C ASP A 27 -3.23 -4.98 11.96
N LEU A 28 -2.95 -3.89 12.68
CA LEU A 28 -1.68 -3.18 12.60
C LEU A 28 -0.48 -4.04 13.04
N PRO A 29 -0.53 -4.82 14.14
CA PRO A 29 0.53 -5.76 14.50
C PRO A 29 0.94 -6.71 13.38
N ARG A 30 -0.01 -7.32 12.66
CA ARG A 30 0.29 -8.21 11.52
C ARG A 30 0.99 -7.48 10.39
N TRP A 31 0.68 -6.21 10.16
CA TRP A 31 1.42 -5.40 9.20
C TRP A 31 2.87 -5.16 9.67
N ILE A 32 3.08 -4.79 10.94
CA ILE A 32 4.43 -4.59 11.50
C ILE A 32 5.27 -5.88 11.40
N GLU A 33 4.70 -7.03 11.74
CA GLU A 33 5.35 -8.34 11.59
C GLU A 33 5.82 -8.60 10.15
N SER A 34 5.02 -8.16 9.15
CA SER A 34 5.36 -8.35 7.74
C SER A 34 6.61 -7.59 7.30
N LEU A 35 6.95 -6.48 7.97
CA LEU A 35 8.17 -5.72 7.71
C LEU A 35 9.44 -6.45 8.21
N GLY A 36 9.28 -7.37 9.16
CA GLY A 36 10.40 -8.10 9.78
C GLY A 36 10.81 -9.39 9.05
N VAL A 37 10.05 -9.84 8.05
CA VAL A 37 10.37 -11.10 7.35
C VAL A 37 11.61 -10.93 6.45
N PRO A 38 12.47 -11.95 6.29
CA PRO A 38 13.69 -11.83 5.49
C PRO A 38 13.45 -11.32 4.06
N ALA A 39 12.35 -11.77 3.43
CA ALA A 39 11.96 -11.36 2.09
C ALA A 39 11.69 -9.85 1.95
N HIS A 40 11.28 -9.17 3.03
CA HIS A 40 11.11 -7.72 3.01
C HIS A 40 12.44 -7.03 2.68
N ARG A 41 13.51 -7.41 3.37
CA ARG A 41 14.84 -6.84 3.17
C ARG A 41 15.52 -7.34 1.90
N THR A 42 15.36 -8.60 1.53
CA THR A 42 16.11 -9.20 0.40
C THR A 42 15.46 -8.98 -0.96
N THR A 43 14.18 -8.59 -0.99
CA THR A 43 13.40 -8.53 -2.23
C THR A 43 12.56 -7.27 -2.28
N VAL A 44 11.70 -7.04 -1.28
CA VAL A 44 10.75 -5.92 -1.32
C VAL A 44 11.44 -4.55 -1.27
N GLU A 45 12.36 -4.33 -0.33
CA GLU A 45 13.09 -3.06 -0.20
C GLU A 45 13.90 -2.70 -1.46
N PRO A 46 14.71 -3.61 -2.03
CA PRO A 46 15.38 -3.36 -3.32
C PRO A 46 14.40 -3.01 -4.45
N ASP A 47 13.30 -3.76 -4.57
CA ASP A 47 12.32 -3.54 -5.64
C ASP A 47 11.62 -2.18 -5.46
N VAL A 48 11.26 -1.80 -4.24
CA VAL A 48 10.69 -0.48 -3.92
C VAL A 48 11.67 0.64 -4.27
N ALA A 49 12.95 0.49 -3.94
CA ALA A 49 13.96 1.49 -4.25
C ALA A 49 14.25 1.63 -5.76
N TYR A 50 14.06 0.56 -6.53
CA TYR A 50 14.28 0.55 -7.98
C TYR A 50 13.05 1.01 -8.78
N LEU A 51 11.85 0.59 -8.37
CA LEU A 51 10.62 0.77 -9.14
C LEU A 51 9.82 2.02 -8.75
N LEU A 52 9.97 2.50 -7.51
CA LEU A 52 9.20 3.64 -7.00
C LEU A 52 10.12 4.81 -6.66
N ASP A 53 9.54 6.00 -6.48
CA ASP A 53 10.19 7.12 -5.80
C ASP A 53 9.76 7.16 -4.33
N PRO A 54 10.56 6.61 -3.39
CA PRO A 54 10.15 6.47 -1.99
C PRO A 54 9.88 7.82 -1.31
N THR A 55 10.49 8.90 -1.79
CA THR A 55 10.33 10.24 -1.20
C THR A 55 8.99 10.89 -1.57
N SER A 56 8.41 10.44 -2.68
CA SER A 56 7.11 10.92 -3.18
C SER A 56 5.93 10.03 -2.77
N LEU A 57 6.19 8.87 -2.16
CA LEU A 57 5.12 7.99 -1.64
C LEU A 57 4.31 8.66 -0.53
N ARG A 58 3.02 8.32 -0.46
CA ARG A 58 2.11 8.69 0.62
C ARG A 58 1.43 7.44 1.17
N PHE A 59 1.45 7.31 2.49
CA PHE A 59 0.83 6.18 3.18
C PHE A 59 -0.46 6.64 3.86
N VAL A 60 -1.53 5.89 3.63
CA VAL A 60 -2.82 6.09 4.29
C VAL A 60 -3.14 4.81 5.07
N MET A 61 -3.36 4.95 6.37
CA MET A 61 -3.91 3.87 7.18
C MET A 61 -5.44 4.02 7.23
N ALA A 62 -6.14 3.05 6.67
CA ALA A 62 -7.59 3.00 6.70
C ALA A 62 -8.07 2.01 7.77
N GLY A 63 -9.19 2.33 8.42
CA GLY A 63 -9.93 1.42 9.29
C GLY A 63 -11.12 0.79 8.58
N GLN A 64 -11.89 -0.02 9.30
CA GLN A 64 -13.16 -0.52 8.77
C GLN A 64 -14.10 0.62 8.40
N PRO A 65 -14.86 0.50 7.29
CA PRO A 65 -15.80 1.53 6.89
C PRO A 65 -16.88 1.71 7.96
N THR A 66 -17.25 2.96 8.23
CA THR A 66 -18.47 3.25 8.99
C THR A 66 -19.63 3.15 8.01
N VAL A 67 -20.47 2.12 8.15
CA VAL A 67 -21.67 1.94 7.33
C VAL A 67 -22.83 2.70 7.97
N VAL A 68 -23.40 3.67 7.24
CA VAL A 68 -24.62 4.39 7.65
C VAL A 68 -25.77 3.86 6.78
N ILE A 69 -26.85 3.40 7.43
CA ILE A 69 -28.07 2.97 6.75
C ILE A 69 -29.17 3.96 7.13
N ASP A 70 -29.58 4.78 6.16
CA ASP A 70 -30.72 5.69 6.31
C ASP A 70 -32.02 4.90 6.14
N GLY A 71 -32.96 5.08 7.08
CA GLY A 71 -34.27 4.42 7.10
C GLY A 71 -35.31 5.09 6.22
#